data_AF-A0AAU9WDA5-F1
#
_entry.id   AF-A0AAU9WDA5-F1
#
_cell.length_a   1.000
_cell.length_b   1.000
_cell.length_c   1.000
_cell.angle_alpha   90.00
_cell.angle_beta   90.00
_cell.angle_gamma   90.00
#
_symmetry.space_group_name_H-M   'P 1'
#
loop_
_entity.id
_entity.type
_entity.pdbx_description
1 polymer ?
#
loop_
_entity_poly.entity_id
_entity_poly.type
_entity_poly.pdbx_seq_one_letter_code
_entity_poly.pdbx_strand_id
1 'polypeptide(L)'
;MQSKDGEYFFQITSILKQTSAHGGRQRHLPPIVLQKYDHDKTLCVFTLLQEYLFRTSNLRGSCSQLLICHCKPHGPASKDTISRWLKQVMLDAGINTSVFKPHSTRSAATSAAKSADVPLDEIMTTAGWRSSSVFAVYYNKPLLNDSSFANSVLGKN
;
A
#
# COMPACT_ATOMS: atom_id res chain seq x y z
N MET A 1 8.49 2.08 14.62
CA MET A 1 7.54 3.11 14.17
C MET A 1 7.71 4.31 15.07
N GLN A 2 7.84 5.49 14.51
CA GLN A 2 7.89 6.75 15.25
C GLN A 2 6.62 7.54 14.91
N SER A 3 6.08 8.27 15.88
CA SER A 3 4.92 9.15 15.68
C SER A 3 5.39 10.58 15.82
N LYS A 4 4.95 11.45 14.91
CA LYS A 4 4.96 12.91 15.09
C LYS A 4 3.53 13.42 14.95
N ASP A 5 3.33 14.71 15.18
CA ASP A 5 2.01 15.31 15.01
C ASP A 5 1.53 15.13 13.55
N GLY A 6 0.39 14.46 13.38
CA GLY A 6 -0.20 14.15 12.08
C GLY A 6 0.49 13.09 11.21
N GLU A 7 1.59 12.45 11.65
CA GLU A 7 2.33 11.51 10.79
C GLU A 7 2.94 10.31 11.54
N TYR A 8 2.93 9.15 10.87
CA TYR A 8 3.70 7.97 11.29
C TYR A 8 4.87 7.70 10.35
N PHE A 9 6.03 7.41 10.92
CA PHE A 9 7.27 7.13 10.20
C PHE A 9 7.77 5.71 10.45
N PHE A 10 8.12 5.02 9.37
CA PHE A 10 8.74 3.70 9.42
C PHE A 10 10.10 3.75 8.73
N GLN A 11 11.14 3.65 9.55
CA GLN A 11 12.51 3.46 9.06
C GLN A 11 12.71 2.01 8.65
N ILE A 12 13.13 1.79 7.40
CA ILE A 12 13.48 0.46 6.90
C ILE A 12 14.95 0.20 7.27
N THR A 13 15.15 -0.54 8.36
CA THR A 13 16.50 -0.86 8.87
C THR A 13 17.04 -2.20 8.37
N SER A 14 16.15 -3.10 7.92
CA SER A 14 16.52 -4.42 7.43
C SER A 14 16.83 -4.42 5.94
N ILE A 15 17.68 -5.36 5.51
CA ILE A 15 17.93 -5.63 4.10
C ILE A 15 16.71 -6.36 3.52
N LEU A 16 15.90 -5.64 2.75
CA LEU A 16 14.81 -6.18 1.96
C LEU A 16 15.30 -6.63 0.58
N LYS A 17 14.52 -7.50 -0.09
CA LYS A 17 14.77 -7.95 -1.47
C LYS A 17 14.98 -6.78 -2.47
N GLN A 18 14.39 -5.61 -2.19
CA GLN A 18 14.52 -4.41 -3.02
C GLN A 18 15.71 -3.51 -2.62
N THR A 19 16.35 -3.80 -1.49
CA THR A 19 17.59 -3.15 -1.01
C THR A 19 18.78 -4.08 -1.26
N SER A 20 20.01 -3.65 -1.00
CA SER A 20 21.15 -4.57 -1.05
C SER A 20 22.24 -4.21 -0.04
N ALA A 21 22.85 -5.23 0.55
CA ALA A 21 23.88 -5.10 1.59
C ALA A 21 25.21 -4.50 1.06
N HIS A 22 25.57 -4.81 -0.19
CA HIS A 22 26.92 -4.55 -0.73
C HIS A 22 27.12 -3.15 -1.35
N GLY A 23 26.61 -2.11 -0.69
CA GLY A 23 26.75 -0.67 -1.01
C GLY A 23 27.17 -0.28 -2.45
N GLY A 24 26.19 -0.05 -3.32
CA GLY A 24 26.42 0.51 -4.66
C GLY A 24 25.23 1.37 -5.04
N ARG A 25 25.51 2.66 -5.31
CA ARG A 25 24.59 3.81 -5.47
C ARG A 25 23.30 3.70 -4.62
N GLN A 26 23.38 4.21 -3.38
CA GLN A 26 22.24 4.60 -2.54
C GLN A 26 21.24 3.45 -2.23
N ARG A 27 21.57 2.59 -1.25
CA ARG A 27 20.83 1.35 -0.94
C ARG A 27 19.98 1.42 0.33
N HIS A 28 19.31 2.54 0.56
CA HIS A 28 18.26 2.64 1.57
C HIS A 28 16.98 3.09 0.87
N LEU A 29 15.89 2.36 1.11
CA LEU A 29 14.57 2.86 0.73
C LEU A 29 14.27 4.08 1.61
N PRO A 30 13.62 5.12 1.05
CA PRO A 30 13.18 6.23 1.87
C PRO A 30 12.25 5.71 2.98
N PRO A 31 12.20 6.41 4.12
CA PRO A 31 11.26 6.07 5.18
C PRO A 31 9.83 6.05 4.62
N ILE A 32 9.02 5.10 5.06
CA ILE A 32 7.59 5.15 4.75
C ILE A 32 6.98 6.19 5.68
N VAL A 33 6.38 7.22 5.10
CA VAL A 33 5.65 8.26 5.80
C VAL A 33 4.16 8.07 5.54
N LEU A 34 3.39 7.88 6.60
CA LEU A 34 1.94 7.81 6.55
C LEU A 34 1.38 9.08 7.13
N GLN A 35 0.95 9.98 6.25
CA GLN A 35 0.41 11.29 6.62
C GLN A 35 -1.08 11.19 6.95
N LYS A 36 -1.53 12.07 7.85
CA LYS A 36 -2.93 12.29 8.13
C LYS A 36 -3.63 12.82 6.88
N TYR A 37 -4.75 12.21 6.54
CA TYR A 37 -5.64 12.63 5.47
C TYR A 37 -6.87 13.30 6.10
N ASP A 38 -6.91 14.63 6.07
CA ASP A 38 -7.96 15.41 6.74
C ASP A 38 -9.28 15.50 5.95
N HIS A 39 -9.23 15.26 4.64
CA HIS A 39 -10.40 15.39 3.75
C HIS A 39 -11.47 14.32 4.03
N ASP A 40 -11.04 13.08 4.34
CA ASP A 40 -11.95 12.00 4.71
C ASP A 40 -11.33 11.12 5.80
N LYS A 41 -11.89 11.20 7.01
CA LYS A 41 -11.44 10.41 8.16
C LYS A 41 -11.63 8.91 7.96
N THR A 42 -12.58 8.48 7.14
CA THR A 42 -12.84 7.06 6.88
C THR A 42 -11.76 6.41 6.02
N LEU A 43 -11.06 7.22 5.21
CA LEU A 43 -9.93 6.81 4.39
C LEU A 43 -8.56 7.13 5.04
N CYS A 44 -8.57 7.77 6.21
CA CYS A 44 -7.36 8.26 6.86
C CYS A 44 -6.59 7.17 7.60
N VAL A 45 -5.46 6.74 7.02
CA VAL A 45 -4.58 5.71 7.61
C VAL A 45 -4.05 6.12 8.98
N PHE A 46 -3.77 7.41 9.21
CA PHE A 46 -3.27 7.89 10.50
C PHE A 46 -4.29 7.65 11.62
N THR A 47 -5.54 8.09 11.41
CA THR A 47 -6.63 7.91 12.39
C THR A 47 -6.92 6.42 12.61
N LEU A 48 -6.91 5.62 11.54
CA LEU A 48 -7.09 4.17 11.63
C LEU A 48 -5.99 3.51 12.47
N LEU A 49 -4.74 3.91 12.29
CA LEU A 49 -3.61 3.37 13.06
C LEU A 49 -3.66 3.79 14.53
N GLN A 50 -4.07 5.02 14.82
CA GLN A 50 -4.31 5.46 16.21
C GLN A 50 -5.31 4.55 16.92
N GLU A 51 -6.46 4.32 16.28
CA GLU A 51 -7.51 3.47 16.85
C GLU A 51 -7.07 2.01 16.97
N TYR A 52 -6.37 1.50 15.95
CA TYR A 52 -5.84 0.13 15.97
C TYR A 52 -4.85 -0.08 17.12
N LEU A 53 -3.90 0.84 17.31
CA LEU A 53 -2.91 0.78 18.38
C LEU A 53 -3.58 0.88 19.75
N PHE A 54 -4.57 1.76 19.90
CA PHE A 54 -5.35 1.90 21.13
C PHE A 54 -6.06 0.58 21.49
N ARG A 55 -6.84 0.00 20.55
CA ARG A 55 -7.58 -1.25 20.78
C ARG A 55 -6.68 -2.46 21.03
N THR A 56 -5.50 -2.49 20.43
CA THR A 56 -4.58 -3.63 20.55
C THR A 56 -3.55 -3.48 21.66
N SER A 57 -3.50 -2.34 22.36
CA SER A 57 -2.52 -2.03 23.40
C SER A 57 -2.35 -3.16 24.44
N ASN A 58 -3.46 -3.62 25.03
CA ASN A 58 -3.46 -4.67 26.04
C ASN A 58 -3.13 -6.08 25.51
N LEU A 59 -3.16 -6.28 24.18
CA LEU A 59 -2.92 -7.58 23.55
C LEU A 59 -1.47 -7.76 23.10
N ARG A 60 -0.70 -6.66 23.00
CA ARG A 60 0.62 -6.66 22.36
C ARG A 60 1.71 -7.33 23.20
N GLY A 61 1.64 -7.24 24.54
CA GLY A 61 2.71 -7.74 25.40
C GLY A 61 4.07 -7.18 24.98
N SER A 62 5.01 -8.06 24.62
CA SER A 62 6.35 -7.71 24.11
C SER A 62 6.44 -7.58 22.58
N CYS A 63 5.34 -7.73 21.84
CA CYS A 63 5.33 -7.69 20.39
C CYS A 63 5.50 -6.24 19.86
N SER A 64 6.62 -6.00 19.17
CA SER A 64 6.94 -4.71 18.57
C SER A 64 6.44 -4.54 17.12
N GLN A 65 5.91 -5.61 16.51
CA GLN A 65 5.38 -5.54 15.15
C GLN A 65 4.07 -4.74 15.12
N LEU A 66 3.87 -3.93 14.08
CA LEU A 66 2.66 -3.13 13.93
C LEU A 66 1.43 -4.03 13.92
N LEU A 67 1.34 -4.97 12.98
CA LEU A 67 0.21 -5.87 12.83
C LEU A 67 0.38 -7.13 13.67
N ILE A 68 -0.61 -7.41 14.51
CA ILE A 68 -0.70 -8.61 15.37
C ILE A 68 -1.90 -9.46 14.99
N CYS A 69 -1.84 -10.77 15.27
CA CYS A 69 -2.94 -11.71 15.08
C CYS A 69 -4.15 -11.35 15.94
N HIS A 70 -5.35 -11.37 15.35
CA HIS A 70 -6.61 -11.09 16.07
C HIS A 70 -7.08 -12.27 16.94
N CYS A 71 -6.57 -13.48 16.70
CA CYS A 71 -6.83 -14.67 17.54
C CYS A 71 -5.68 -14.92 18.51
N LYS A 72 -5.98 -15.54 19.65
CA LYS A 72 -4.96 -16.01 20.61
C LYS A 72 -4.15 -17.18 20.01
N PRO A 73 -2.84 -17.27 20.31
CA PRO A 73 -2.02 -16.24 20.98
C PRO A 73 -1.80 -15.02 20.07
N HIS A 74 -1.90 -13.81 20.64
CA HIS A 74 -1.79 -12.53 19.92
C HIS A 74 -0.35 -12.17 19.54
N GLY A 75 0.26 -12.98 18.67
CA GLY A 75 1.61 -12.80 18.17
C GLY A 75 1.70 -11.87 16.95
N PRO A 76 2.91 -11.65 16.42
CA PRO A 76 3.11 -10.91 15.17
C PRO A 76 2.41 -11.60 14.01
N ALA A 77 1.63 -10.85 13.22
CA ALA A 77 1.00 -11.37 12.02
C ALA A 77 2.04 -11.71 10.94
N SER A 78 2.00 -12.94 10.42
CA SER A 78 2.88 -13.34 9.31
C SER A 78 2.45 -12.70 7.98
N LYS A 79 3.36 -12.68 6.99
CA LYS A 79 3.04 -12.25 5.62
C LYS A 79 1.83 -13.01 5.05
N ASP A 80 1.76 -14.32 5.25
CA ASP A 80 0.66 -15.14 4.75
C ASP A 80 -0.67 -14.82 5.44
N THR A 81 -0.61 -14.46 6.72
CA THR A 81 -1.78 -14.03 7.49
C THR A 81 -2.33 -12.71 6.96
N ILE A 82 -1.45 -11.73 6.74
CA ILE A 82 -1.82 -10.44 6.17
C ILE A 82 -2.38 -10.63 4.74
N SER A 83 -1.77 -11.49 3.93
CA SER A 83 -2.23 -11.82 2.58
C SER A 83 -3.65 -12.42 2.59
N ARG A 84 -3.94 -13.32 3.54
CA ARG A 84 -5.28 -13.89 3.73
C ARG A 84 -6.31 -12.83 4.14
N TRP A 85 -5.98 -11.96 5.09
CA TRP A 85 -6.87 -10.87 5.50
C TRP A 85 -7.18 -9.94 4.34
N LEU A 86 -6.16 -9.54 3.56
CA LEU A 86 -6.37 -8.68 2.40
C LEU A 86 -7.26 -9.35 1.35
N LYS A 87 -7.07 -10.65 1.08
CA LYS A 87 -7.96 -11.40 0.18
C LYS A 87 -9.41 -11.44 0.69
N GLN A 88 -9.61 -11.62 2.00
CA GLN A 88 -10.95 -11.62 2.59
C GLN A 88 -11.61 -10.25 2.46
N VAL A 89 -10.92 -9.17 2.80
CA VAL A 89 -11.42 -7.79 2.64
C VAL A 89 -11.77 -7.49 1.18
N MET A 90 -10.95 -7.94 0.22
CA MET A 90 -11.27 -7.81 -1.20
C MET A 90 -12.58 -8.54 -1.56
N LEU A 91 -12.77 -9.76 -1.06
CA LEU A 91 -13.98 -10.54 -1.30
C LEU A 91 -15.21 -9.85 -0.69
N ASP A 92 -15.10 -9.38 0.55
CA ASP A 92 -16.17 -8.69 1.27
C ASP A 92 -16.55 -7.36 0.59
N ALA A 93 -15.59 -6.71 -0.07
CA ALA A 93 -15.80 -5.53 -0.91
C ALA A 93 -16.36 -5.85 -2.32
N GLY A 94 -16.69 -7.12 -2.61
CA GLY A 94 -17.24 -7.55 -3.91
C GLY A 94 -16.20 -7.70 -5.02
N ILE A 95 -14.90 -7.65 -4.71
CA ILE A 95 -13.84 -7.81 -5.72
C ILE A 95 -13.68 -9.31 -6.04
N ASN A 96 -13.68 -9.65 -7.32
CA ASN A 96 -13.48 -11.03 -7.76
C ASN A 96 -12.05 -11.52 -7.47
N THR A 97 -11.87 -12.24 -6.35
CA THR A 97 -10.56 -12.73 -5.90
C THR A 97 -10.03 -13.95 -6.67
N SER A 98 -10.81 -14.52 -7.61
CA SER A 98 -10.30 -15.51 -8.56
C SER A 98 -9.37 -14.86 -9.58
N VAL A 99 -9.70 -13.63 -9.99
CA VAL A 99 -8.94 -12.80 -10.94
C VAL A 99 -7.95 -11.90 -10.22
N PHE A 100 -8.42 -11.08 -9.26
CA PHE A 100 -7.60 -10.12 -8.55
C PHE A 100 -7.02 -10.73 -7.27
N LYS A 101 -5.72 -10.59 -7.07
CA LYS A 101 -5.03 -11.11 -5.89
C LYS A 101 -4.63 -9.94 -4.97
N PRO A 102 -4.24 -10.20 -3.72
CA PRO A 102 -3.72 -9.17 -2.82
C PRO A 102 -2.70 -8.22 -3.47
N HIS A 103 -1.79 -8.75 -4.31
CA HIS A 103 -0.80 -7.95 -5.04
C HIS A 103 -1.40 -7.01 -6.10
N SER A 104 -2.60 -7.28 -6.62
CA SER A 104 -3.29 -6.42 -7.59
C SER A 104 -3.62 -5.04 -7.03
N THR A 105 -3.76 -4.91 -5.70
CA THR A 105 -3.97 -3.61 -5.02
C THR A 105 -2.84 -2.62 -5.33
N ARG A 106 -1.58 -3.10 -5.37
CA ARG A 106 -0.42 -2.29 -5.73
C ARG A 106 -0.51 -1.80 -7.17
N SER A 107 -0.82 -2.71 -8.11
CA SER A 107 -1.00 -2.34 -9.53
C SER A 107 -2.12 -1.32 -9.71
N ALA A 108 -3.26 -1.53 -9.04
CA ALA A 108 -4.41 -0.63 -9.10
C ALA A 108 -4.04 0.76 -8.58
N ALA A 109 -3.42 0.86 -7.40
CA ALA A 109 -2.99 2.13 -6.81
C ALA A 109 -2.03 2.90 -7.73
N THR A 110 -1.00 2.23 -8.26
CA THR A 110 -0.01 2.90 -9.12
C THR A 110 -0.56 3.27 -10.50
N SER A 111 -1.52 2.50 -11.02
CA SER A 111 -2.20 2.82 -12.28
C SER A 111 -3.14 4.01 -12.10
N ALA A 112 -3.86 4.08 -10.97
CA ALA A 112 -4.69 5.23 -10.61
C ALA A 112 -3.86 6.50 -10.43
N ALA A 113 -2.73 6.43 -9.73
CA ALA A 113 -1.81 7.56 -9.61
C ALA A 113 -1.30 8.04 -10.99
N LYS A 114 -0.97 7.11 -11.88
CA LYS A 114 -0.56 7.46 -13.25
C LYS A 114 -1.69 8.12 -14.05
N SER A 115 -2.93 7.65 -13.89
CA SER A 115 -4.12 8.24 -14.53
C SER A 115 -4.50 9.61 -13.95
N ALA A 116 -4.04 9.91 -12.73
CA ALA A 116 -4.18 11.22 -12.09
C ALA A 116 -2.96 12.13 -12.34
N ASP A 117 -2.13 11.80 -13.34
CA ASP A 117 -0.95 12.56 -13.76
C ASP A 117 0.12 12.78 -12.68
N VAL A 118 0.17 11.91 -11.67
CA VAL A 118 1.28 11.91 -10.70
C VAL A 118 2.60 11.65 -11.44
N PRO A 119 3.66 12.42 -11.18
CA PRO A 119 4.96 12.22 -11.79
C PRO A 119 5.47 10.79 -11.65
N LEU A 120 6.06 10.25 -12.73
CA LEU A 120 6.46 8.84 -12.75
C LEU A 120 7.54 8.54 -11.70
N ASP A 121 8.48 9.45 -11.48
CA ASP A 121 9.51 9.37 -10.45
C ASP A 121 8.92 9.33 -9.04
N GLU A 122 7.83 10.06 -8.77
CA GLU A 122 7.10 10.01 -7.52
C GLU A 122 6.40 8.66 -7.32
N ILE A 123 5.72 8.14 -8.34
CA ILE A 123 5.10 6.80 -8.32
C ILE A 123 6.16 5.73 -8.08
N MET A 124 7.29 5.83 -8.79
CA MET A 124 8.41 4.89 -8.71
C MET A 124 9.05 4.89 -7.31
N THR A 125 9.26 6.08 -6.74
CA THR A 125 9.80 6.26 -5.39
C THR A 125 8.84 5.70 -4.34
N THR A 126 7.56 6.05 -4.42
CA THR A 126 6.51 5.60 -3.50
C THR A 126 6.34 4.09 -3.55
N ALA A 127 6.36 3.50 -4.75
CA ALA A 127 6.28 2.06 -4.94
C ALA A 127 7.63 1.36 -4.71
N GLY A 128 8.73 2.05 -4.44
CA GLY A 128 10.05 1.43 -4.23
C GLY A 128 10.54 0.61 -5.43
N TRP A 129 10.28 1.06 -6.67
CA TRP A 129 10.80 0.43 -7.89
C TRP A 129 12.07 1.12 -8.38
N ARG A 130 12.92 0.33 -9.04
CA ARG A 130 14.18 0.82 -9.61
C ARG A 130 14.09 1.17 -11.09
N SER A 131 13.22 0.46 -11.81
CA SER A 131 13.09 0.59 -13.25
C SER A 131 11.65 0.89 -13.63
N SER A 132 11.47 1.96 -14.39
CA SER A 132 10.17 2.30 -14.99
C SER A 132 9.67 1.19 -15.90
N SER A 133 10.56 0.36 -16.48
CA SER A 133 10.16 -0.80 -17.27
C SER A 133 9.38 -1.83 -16.45
N VAL A 134 9.74 -2.04 -15.17
CA VAL A 134 9.01 -2.95 -14.28
C VAL A 134 7.60 -2.43 -14.03
N PHE A 135 7.47 -1.13 -13.78
CA PHE A 135 6.16 -0.50 -13.66
C PHE A 135 5.34 -0.66 -14.94
N ALA A 136 5.89 -0.26 -16.08
CA ALA A 136 5.19 -0.27 -17.37
C ALA A 136 4.70 -1.67 -17.78
N VAL A 137 5.53 -2.70 -17.57
CA VAL A 137 5.21 -4.08 -18.00
C VAL A 137 4.27 -4.78 -17.02
N TYR A 138 4.51 -4.65 -15.71
CA TYR A 138 3.85 -5.51 -14.72
C TYR A 138 2.76 -4.81 -13.91
N TYR A 139 2.82 -3.49 -13.73
CA TYR A 139 1.99 -2.79 -12.76
C TYR A 139 1.09 -1.70 -13.35
N ASN A 140 1.48 -1.08 -14.47
CA ASN A 140 0.62 -0.18 -15.22
C ASN A 140 -0.44 -1.00 -15.95
N LYS A 141 -1.61 -1.16 -15.33
CA LYS A 141 -2.73 -1.91 -15.88
C LYS A 141 -3.76 -0.94 -16.45
N PRO A 142 -4.43 -1.29 -17.56
CA PRO A 142 -5.50 -0.47 -18.08
C PRO A 142 -6.58 -0.33 -17.00
N LEU A 143 -6.96 0.92 -16.72
CA LEU A 143 -8.14 1.19 -15.93
C LEU A 143 -9.36 1.00 -16.84
N LEU A 144 -10.41 0.38 -16.31
CA LEU A 144 -11.66 0.25 -17.04
C LEU A 144 -12.26 1.65 -17.18
N ASN A 145 -12.06 2.25 -18.34
CA ASN A 145 -12.79 3.43 -18.77
C ASN A 145 -13.91 2.94 -19.69
N ASP A 146 -15.15 3.06 -19.23
CA ASP A 146 -16.35 2.83 -20.07
C ASP A 146 -16.47 3.89 -21.20
N SER A 147 -15.57 4.88 -21.22
CA SER A 147 -15.37 5.72 -22.38
C SER A 147 -14.64 4.92 -23.46
N SER A 148 -15.44 4.26 -24.30
CA SER A 148 -14.95 3.82 -25.60
C SER A 148 -14.38 5.05 -26.33
N PHE A 149 -13.30 4.86 -27.10
CA PHE A 149 -12.76 5.91 -27.95
C PHE A 149 -13.88 6.57 -28.79
N ALA A 150 -14.83 5.77 -29.27
CA ALA A 150 -15.99 6.26 -30.00
C ALA A 150 -16.89 7.18 -29.15
N ASN A 151 -17.08 6.91 -27.86
CA ASN A 151 -17.86 7.77 -26.96
C ASN A 151 -17.11 9.08 -26.62
N SER A 152 -15.79 9.05 -26.49
CA SER A 152 -15.00 10.28 -26.26
C SER A 152 -14.85 11.16 -27.51
N VAL A 153 -14.91 10.56 -28.71
CA VAL A 153 -14.81 11.29 -29.99
C VAL A 153 -16.17 11.71 -30.53
N LEU A 154 -17.23 10.92 -30.31
CA LEU A 154 -18.58 11.14 -30.87
C LEU A 154 -19.62 11.53 -29.83
N GLY A 155 -19.35 11.36 -28.54
CA GLY A 155 -20.22 11.82 -27.45
C GLY A 155 -20.19 13.35 -27.41
N LYS A 156 -21.24 13.97 -27.96
CA LYS A 156 -21.44 15.42 -27.91
C LYS A 156 -21.55 15.91 -26.46
N ASN A 157 -21.01 17.12 -26.24
CA ASN A 157 -21.19 17.95 -25.05
C ASN A 157 -22.66 18.11 -24.65
#